data_AF-A0A1G1FM14-F1
#
_entry.id   AF-A0A1G1FM14-F1
#
_cell.length_a   1.000
_cell.length_b   1.000
_cell.length_c   1.000
_cell.angle_alpha   90.00
_cell.angle_beta   90.00
_cell.angle_gamma   90.00
#
_symmetry.space_group_name_H-M   'P 1'
#
loop_
_entity.id
_entity.type
_entity.pdbx_description
1 polymer ?
#
loop_
_entity_poly.entity_id
_entity_poly.type
_entity_poly.pdbx_seq_one_letter_code
_entity_poly.pdbx_strand_id
1 'polypeptide(L)' 'MPKVITLDKIEKDVERLTPKEQLKLLEKLAHQLKKTGIAMKKELDWKGLYGLGKGLWKGKDAQEYVNRLRKDRV' A
#
# COMPACT_ATOMS: atom_id res chain seq x y z
N MET A 1 4.37 -1.63 36.44
CA MET A 1 3.51 -0.49 36.03
C MET A 1 3.92 -0.09 34.62
N PRO A 2 3.02 0.02 33.64
CA PRO A 2 3.40 0.41 32.29
C PRO A 2 3.90 1.85 32.34
N LYS A 3 5.06 2.11 31.72
CA LYS A 3 5.70 3.43 31.68
C LYS A 3 4.79 4.36 30.88
N VAL A 4 4.23 5.38 31.50
CA VAL A 4 3.48 6.44 30.80
C VAL A 4 4.50 7.26 30.03
N ILE A 5 4.81 6.83 28.82
CA ILE A 5 5.60 7.60 27.87
C ILE A 5 4.64 8.63 27.27
N THR A 6 4.92 9.91 27.51
CA THR A 6 4.12 11.01 26.95
C THR A 6 4.47 11.22 25.49
N LEU A 7 3.48 11.56 24.67
CA LEU A 7 3.64 11.75 23.23
C LEU A 7 4.73 12.79 22.90
N ASP A 8 4.82 13.87 23.66
CA ASP A 8 5.84 14.91 23.52
C ASP A 8 7.28 14.39 23.63
N LYS A 9 7.51 13.34 24.43
CA LYS A 9 8.84 12.74 24.56
C LYS A 9 9.18 11.90 23.32
N ILE A 10 8.18 11.20 22.79
CA ILE A 10 8.33 10.40 21.57
C ILE A 10 8.64 11.31 20.39
N GLU A 11 7.94 12.44 20.26
CA GLU A 11 8.19 13.41 19.18
C GLU A 11 9.64 13.92 19.20
N LYS A 12 10.14 14.33 20.37
CA LYS A 12 11.54 14.75 20.55
C LYS A 12 12.56 13.67 20.22
N ASP A 13 12.25 12.40 20.52
CA ASP A 13 13.12 11.29 20.18
C ASP A 13 13.07 10.95 18.67
N VAL A 14 11.93 11.15 18.01
CA VAL A 14 11.78 10.99 16.56
C VAL A 14 12.52 12.08 15.79
N GLU A 15 12.51 13.32 16.27
CA GLU A 15 13.27 14.43 15.68
C GLU A 15 14.79 14.18 15.65
N ARG A 16 15.30 13.37 16.58
CA ARG A 16 16.73 13.00 16.65
C ARG A 16 17.13 11.91 15.67
N LEU A 17 16.18 11.22 15.05
CA LEU A 17 16.44 10.19 14.06
C LEU A 17 16.85 10.80 12.72
N THR A 18 17.66 10.07 11.95
CA THR A 18 17.93 10.45 10.56
C THR A 18 16.65 10.35 9.72
N PRO A 19 16.54 11.06 8.57
CA PRO A 19 15.36 10.96 7.70
C PRO A 19 15.02 9.52 7.27
N LYS A 20 16.05 8.68 7.08
CA LYS A 20 15.88 7.26 6.72
C LYS A 20 15.29 6.44 7.87
N GLU A 21 15.69 6.73 9.10
CA GLU A 21 15.15 6.06 10.30
C GLU A 21 13.74 6.52 10.62
N GLN A 22 13.45 7.81 10.42
CA GLN A 22 12.09 8.36 10.52
C GLN A 22 11.15 7.67 9.52
N LEU A 23 11.58 7.51 8.26
CA LEU A 23 10.81 6.79 7.24
C LEU A 23 10.54 5.34 7.65
N LYS A 24 11.57 4.63 8.12
CA LYS A 24 11.43 3.24 8.59
C LYS A 24 10.48 3.13 9.79
N LEU A 25 10.50 4.10 10.70
CA LEU A 25 9.58 4.15 11.84
C LEU A 25 8.14 4.38 11.37
N LEU A 26 7.93 5.32 10.45
CA LEU A 26 6.63 5.61 9.85
C LEU A 26 6.03 4.36 9.18
N GLU A 27 6.82 3.63 8.40
CA GLU A 27 6.37 2.38 7.75
C GLU A 27 5.91 1.33 8.77
N LYS A 28 6.68 1.15 9.85
CA LYS A 28 6.36 0.21 10.93
C LYS A 28 5.08 0.61 11.65
N LEU A 29 4.93 1.89 11.97
CA LEU A 29 3.73 2.44 12.61
C LEU A 29 2.50 2.28 11.71
N ALA A 30 2.61 2.64 10.43
CA ALA A 30 1.54 2.47 9.46
C ALA A 30 1.11 1.00 9.33
N HIS A 31 2.07 0.06 9.33
CA HIS A 31 1.76 -1.37 9.29
C HIS A 31 1.05 -1.86 10.56
N GLN A 32 1.44 -1.37 11.74
CA GLN A 32 0.78 -1.68 13.01
C GLN A 32 -0.65 -1.14 13.04
N LEU A 33 -0.87 0.10 12.62
CA LEU A 33 -2.20 0.74 12.56
C LEU A 33 -3.14 0.08 11.55
N LYS A 34 -2.61 -0.46 10.45
CA LYS A 34 -3.38 -1.30 9.52
C LYS A 34 -3.86 -2.58 10.18
N LYS A 35 -3.06 -3.20 11.05
CA LYS A 35 -3.44 -4.44 11.75
C LYS A 35 -4.50 -4.23 12.82
N THR A 36 -4.53 -3.06 13.45
CA THR A 36 -5.54 -2.74 14.48
C THR A 36 -6.91 -2.38 13.88
N GLY A 37 -7.03 -2.28 12.55
CA GLY A 37 -8.27 -1.93 11.86
C GLY A 37 -8.69 -0.46 12.00
N ILE A 38 -7.88 0.37 12.68
CA ILE A 38 -8.09 1.81 12.83
C ILE A 38 -7.92 2.52 11.49
N ALA A 39 -6.93 2.10 10.69
CA ALA A 39 -6.92 2.42 9.28
C ALA A 39 -7.99 1.55 8.62
N MET A 40 -9.12 2.17 8.23
CA MET A 40 -10.26 1.52 7.56
C MET A 40 -9.79 0.30 6.78
N LYS A 41 -10.27 -0.90 7.14
CA LYS A 41 -10.38 -1.96 6.14
C LYS A 41 -11.24 -1.35 5.04
N LYS A 42 -10.61 -0.83 3.99
CA LYS A 42 -11.29 -0.63 2.72
C LYS A 42 -11.84 -2.02 2.42
N GLU A 43 -13.15 -2.20 2.54
CA GLU A 43 -13.76 -3.43 2.09
C GLU A 43 -13.33 -3.58 0.64
N LEU A 44 -12.47 -4.56 0.38
CA LEU A 44 -12.02 -4.86 -0.96
C LEU A 44 -13.21 -5.51 -1.65
N ASP A 45 -14.08 -4.65 -2.19
CA ASP A 45 -15.25 -5.07 -2.92
C ASP A 45 -14.84 -5.37 -4.37
N TRP A 46 -14.93 -6.65 -4.72
CA TRP A 46 -14.70 -7.12 -6.08
C TRP A 46 -15.61 -6.45 -7.10
N LYS A 47 -16.80 -5.98 -6.70
CA LYS A 47 -17.69 -5.21 -7.60
C LYS A 47 -17.05 -3.90 -8.06
N GLY A 48 -16.27 -3.24 -7.19
CA GLY A 48 -15.53 -2.03 -7.56
C GLY A 48 -14.38 -2.29 -8.53
N LEU A 49 -13.96 -3.55 -8.69
CA LEU A 49 -12.92 -3.96 -9.63
C LEU A 49 -13.48 -4.40 -10.98
N TYR A 50 -14.78 -4.67 -11.07
CA TYR A 50 -15.44 -5.10 -12.31
C TYR A 50 -15.28 -4.02 -13.39
N GLY A 51 -14.78 -4.42 -14.56
CA GLY A 51 -14.61 -3.53 -15.70
C GLY A 51 -13.42 -2.56 -15.63
N LEU A 52 -12.72 -2.41 -14.49
CA LEU A 52 -11.52 -1.56 -14.39
C LEU A 52 -10.43 -2.00 -15.37
N GLY A 53 -10.31 -3.31 -15.61
CA GLY A 53 -9.38 -3.85 -16.60
C GLY A 53 -9.57 -3.21 -17.97
N LYS A 54 -10.82 -3.09 -18.46
CA LYS A 54 -11.12 -2.55 -19.79
C LYS A 54 -10.51 -1.16 -20.03
N GLY A 55 -10.53 -0.29 -19.02
CA GLY A 55 -9.95 1.05 -19.10
C GLY A 55 -8.42 1.05 -19.23
N LEU A 56 -7.74 0.07 -18.60
CA LEU A 56 -6.28 -0.05 -18.64
C LEU A 56 -5.76 -0.48 -20.01
N TRP A 57 -6.56 -1.22 -20.78
CA TRP A 57 -6.17 -1.69 -22.10
C TRP A 57 -6.19 -0.59 -23.17
N LYS A 58 -6.64 0.64 -22.88
CA LYS A 58 -6.66 1.78 -23.82
C LYS A 58 -7.27 1.43 -25.19
N GLY A 59 -8.32 0.61 -25.21
CA GLY A 59 -8.97 0.14 -26.43
C GLY A 59 -8.29 -1.05 -27.12
N LYS A 60 -7.19 -1.56 -26.57
CA LYS A 60 -6.55 -2.79 -27.03
C LYS A 60 -7.37 -4.01 -26.62
N ASP A 61 -7.58 -4.92 -27.54
CA ASP A 61 -8.20 -6.20 -27.22
C ASP A 61 -7.21 -7.09 -26.44
N ALA A 62 -7.71 -7.72 -25.37
CA ALA A 62 -6.88 -8.56 -24.51
C ALA A 62 -6.44 -9.84 -25.22
N GLN A 63 -7.29 -10.41 -26.06
CA GLN A 63 -7.01 -11.63 -26.81
C GLN A 63 -5.96 -11.38 -27.90
N GLU A 64 -6.04 -10.25 -28.61
CA GLU A 64 -5.02 -9.83 -29.58
C GLU A 64 -3.65 -9.63 -28.94
N TYR A 65 -3.58 -9.07 -27.72
CA TYR A 65 -2.32 -8.95 -27.00
C TYR A 65 -1.71 -10.31 -26.69
N VAL A 66 -2.50 -11.22 -26.12
CA VAL A 66 -2.04 -12.57 -25.79
C VAL A 66 -1.62 -13.33 -27.04
N ASN A 67 -2.35 -13.17 -28.14
CA ASN A 67 -2.03 -13.79 -29.42
C ASN A 67 -0.68 -13.31 -29.98
N ARG A 68 -0.34 -12.02 -29.83
CA ARG A 68 1.00 -11.50 -30.17
C ARG A 68 2.09 -12.14 -29.32
N LEU A 69 1.90 -12.14 -27.99
CA LEU A 69 2.87 -12.74 -27.07
C LEU A 69 3.14 -14.23 -27.36
N ARG A 70 2.14 -14.97 -27.85
CA ARG A 70 2.31 -16.37 -28.26
C ARG A 70 3.13 -16.52 -29.53
N LYS A 71 2.99 -15.58 -30.48
CA LYS A 71 3.77 -15.56 -31.73
C LYS A 71 5.21 -15.14 -31.48
N ASP A 72 5.45 -14.19 -30.58
CA ASP A 72 6.79 -13.70 -30.23
C ASP A 72 7.63 -14.74 -29.45
N ARG A 73 7.02 -15.87 -29.02
CA ARG A 73 7.71 -16.99 -28.36
C ARG A 73 8.22 -18.06 -29.33
N VAL A 74 7.95 -17.93 -30.63
CA VAL A 74 8.37 -18.83 -31.71
C VAL A 74 9.44 -18.13 -32.53
#